data_AF-A0A851UV87-F1
#
_entry.id   AF-A0A851UV87-F1
#
_cell.length_a   1.000
_cell.length_b   1.000
_cell.length_c   1.000
_cell.angle_alpha   90.00
_cell.angle_beta   90.00
_cell.angle_gamma   90.00
#
_symmetry.space_group_name_H-M   'P 1'
#
loop_
_entity.id
_entity.type
_entity.pdbx_description
1 polymer ?
#
loop_
_entity_poly.entity_id
_entity_poly.type
_entity_poly.pdbx_seq_one_letter_code
_entity_poly.pdbx_strand_id
1 'polypeptide(L)' 'GAGPKYACAFCAKTFSRPSSLRIHTYSHTGERPFVCKEPSCRRRFSVQSNLKRHAKVHQLGAQNGGPPLHQPGPSHPIN' A
#
# COMPACT_ATOMS: atom_id res chain seq x y z
N GLY A 1 -9.09 -2.78 -31.02
CA GLY A 1 -8.08 -3.79 -30.67
C GLY A 1 -7.83 -3.74 -29.17
N ALA A 2 -7.70 -4.89 -28.51
CA ALA A 2 -7.30 -4.94 -27.10
C ALA A 2 -5.84 -4.51 -26.98
N GLY A 3 -5.57 -3.32 -26.44
CA GLY A 3 -4.22 -2.84 -26.22
C GLY A 3 -3.42 -3.75 -25.26
N PRO A 4 -2.08 -3.57 -25.18
CA PRO A 4 -1.23 -4.39 -24.33
C PRO A 4 -1.67 -4.28 -22.87
N LYS A 5 -1.85 -5.45 -22.24
CA LYS A 5 -2.21 -5.57 -20.82
C LYS A 5 -0.96 -5.90 -20.00
N TYR A 6 -0.88 -5.32 -18.81
CA TYR A 6 0.19 -5.56 -17.85
C TYR A 6 -0.23 -6.68 -16.90
N ALA A 7 0.42 -7.84 -16.96
CA ALA A 7 0.08 -9.01 -16.16
C ALA A 7 0.81 -9.01 -14.81
N CYS A 8 0.13 -9.50 -13.77
CA CYS A 8 0.75 -9.72 -12.46
C CYS A 8 1.63 -10.97 -12.46
N ALA A 9 2.80 -10.88 -11.83
CA ALA A 9 3.71 -12.01 -11.69
C ALA A 9 3.26 -13.02 -10.61
N PHE A 10 2.38 -12.60 -9.70
CA PHE A 10 1.93 -13.41 -8.56
C PHE A 10 0.54 -14.01 -8.75
N CYS A 11 -0.22 -13.57 -9.75
CA CYS A 11 -1.56 -14.09 -10.05
C CYS A 11 -1.99 -13.79 -11.50
N ALA A 12 -3.10 -14.38 -11.95
CA ALA A 12 -3.59 -14.22 -13.32
C ALA A 12 -4.25 -12.85 -13.63
N LYS A 13 -4.13 -11.85 -12.75
CA LYS A 13 -4.75 -10.53 -12.97
C LYS A 13 -3.96 -9.71 -13.97
N THR A 14 -4.69 -9.01 -14.84
CA THR A 14 -4.12 -8.09 -15.84
C THR A 14 -4.69 -6.70 -15.69
N PHE A 15 -3.87 -5.67 -15.96
CA PHE A 15 -4.21 -4.27 -15.80
C PHE A 15 -4.00 -3.52 -17.11
N SER A 16 -4.77 -2.45 -17.32
CA SER A 16 -4.64 -1.58 -18.49
C SER A 16 -3.50 -0.56 -18.38
N ARG A 17 -2.93 -0.37 -17.18
CA ARG A 17 -1.85 0.58 -16.92
C ARG A 17 -0.77 -0.06 -16.05
N PRO A 18 0.52 0.27 -16.27
CA PRO A 18 1.62 -0.29 -15.47
C PRO A 18 1.57 0.22 -14.02
N SER A 19 1.09 1.45 -13.80
CA SER A 19 0.91 2.01 -12.47
C SER A 19 -0.11 1.22 -11.64
N SER A 20 -1.20 0.76 -12.27
CA SER A 20 -2.21 -0.07 -11.63
C SER A 20 -1.66 -1.45 -11.27
N LEU A 21 -0.87 -2.06 -12.17
CA LEU A 21 -0.17 -3.30 -11.88
C LEU A 21 0.79 -3.13 -10.69
N ARG A 22 1.64 -2.09 -10.69
CA ARG A 22 2.58 -1.83 -9.59
C ARG A 22 1.90 -1.59 -8.25
N ILE A 23 0.76 -0.89 -8.24
CA ILE A 23 -0.02 -0.72 -7.00
C ILE A 23 -0.57 -2.07 -6.54
N HIS A 24 -1.03 -2.90 -7.48
CA HIS A 24 -1.52 -4.23 -7.17
C HIS A 24 -0.42 -5.15 -6.63
N THR A 25 0.83 -5.09 -7.13
CA THR A 25 1.92 -5.93 -6.62
C THR A 25 2.19 -5.69 -5.14
N TYR A 26 1.93 -4.49 -4.61
CA TYR A 26 2.02 -4.21 -3.17
C TYR A 26 1.02 -5.03 -2.32
N SER A 27 -0.08 -5.55 -2.89
CA SER A 27 -0.97 -6.46 -2.17
C SER A 27 -0.38 -7.86 -2.02
N HIS A 28 0.59 -8.22 -2.85
CA HIS A 28 1.32 -9.49 -2.74
C HIS A 28 2.55 -9.34 -1.84
N THR A 29 3.33 -8.27 -2.02
CA THR A 29 4.56 -8.05 -1.23
C THR A 29 4.30 -7.48 0.16
N GLY A 30 3.12 -6.90 0.40
CA GLY A 30 2.82 -6.20 1.64
C GLY A 30 3.54 -4.85 1.78
N GLU A 31 4.31 -4.43 0.78
CA GLU A 31 5.04 -3.18 0.82
C GLU A 31 4.10 -1.98 0.86
N ARG A 32 4.43 -1.02 1.73
CA ARG A 32 3.65 0.21 1.91
C ARG A 32 4.62 1.40 1.93
N PRO A 33 5.06 1.87 0.75
CA PRO A 33 6.10 2.90 0.65
C PRO A 33 5.64 4.27 1.16
N PHE A 34 4.33 4.54 1.20
CA PHE A 34 3.80 5.83 1.61
C PHE A 34 3.51 5.86 3.11
N VAL A 35 4.29 6.64 3.87
CA VAL A 35 4.18 6.73 5.33
C VAL A 35 3.50 8.04 5.74
N CYS A 36 2.63 7.99 6.75
CA CYS A 36 2.10 9.20 7.36
C CYS A 36 3.23 9.98 8.06
N LYS A 37 3.27 11.29 7.87
CA LYS A 37 4.30 12.15 8.48
C LYS A 37 3.93 12.64 9.88
N GLU A 38 2.70 12.40 10.32
CA GLU A 38 2.28 12.75 11.67
C GLU A 38 3.04 11.90 12.70
N PRO A 39 3.70 12.51 13.69
CA PRO A 39 4.57 11.80 14.62
C PRO A 39 3.81 10.79 15.49
N SER A 40 2.54 11.08 15.80
CA SER A 40 1.64 10.18 16.52
C SER A 40 1.00 9.10 15.63
N CYS A 41 1.21 9.16 14.30
CA CYS A 41 0.60 8.23 13.35
C CYS A 41 1.64 7.42 12.57
N ARG A 42 1.69 6.11 12.83
CA ARG A 42 2.59 5.18 12.12
C ARG A 42 1.94 4.46 10.94
N ARG A 43 0.81 4.97 10.41
CA ARG A 43 0.09 4.32 9.31
C ARG A 43 0.86 4.41 7.99
N ARG A 44 0.91 3.29 7.27
CA ARG A 44 1.55 3.15 5.95
C ARG A 44 0.52 2.76 4.90
N PHE A 45 0.72 3.19 3.67
CA PHE A 45 -0.19 3.00 2.54
C PHE A 45 0.57 2.50 1.31
N SER A 46 -0.10 1.70 0.49
CA SER A 46 0.40 1.24 -0.81
C SER A 46 0.14 2.25 -1.94
N VAL A 47 -0.71 3.26 -1.69
CA VAL A 47 -1.09 4.27 -2.69
C VAL A 47 -1.07 5.68 -2.11
N GLN A 48 -0.49 6.62 -2.84
CA GLN A 48 -0.35 8.02 -2.42
C GLN A 48 -1.70 8.72 -2.20
N SER A 49 -2.71 8.46 -3.05
CA SER A 49 -4.05 9.04 -2.88
C SER A 49 -4.70 8.62 -1.56
N ASN A 50 -4.46 7.39 -1.11
CA ASN A 50 -4.92 6.92 0.20
C ASN A 50 -4.22 7.64 1.35
N LEU A 51 -2.91 7.86 1.26
CA LEU A 51 -2.17 8.67 2.24
C LEU A 51 -2.71 10.10 2.28
N LYS A 52 -2.92 10.75 1.12
CA LYS A 52 -3.45 12.12 1.05
C LYS A 52 -4.83 12.23 1.69
N ARG A 53 -5.72 11.26 1.43
CA ARG A 53 -7.03 11.19 2.08
C ARG A 53 -6.91 10.99 3.60
N HIS A 54 -6.02 10.10 4.02
CA HIS A 54 -5.78 9.86 5.44
C HIS A 54 -5.21 11.09 6.16
N ALA A 55 -4.33 11.87 5.55
CA ALA A 55 -3.76 13.06 6.18
C ALA A 55 -4.83 14.08 6.60
N LYS A 56 -5.97 14.13 5.91
CA LYS A 56 -7.12 14.98 6.28
C LYS A 56 -7.76 14.57 7.61
N VAL A 57 -7.64 13.31 8.02
CA VAL A 57 -8.15 12.80 9.31
C VAL A 57 -7.46 13.50 10.47
N HIS A 58 -6.17 13.78 10.34
CA HIS A 58 -5.37 14.49 11.35
C HIS A 58 -5.73 15.97 11.45
N GLN A 59 -6.20 16.56 10.35
CA GLN A 59 -6.71 17.93 10.33
C GLN A 59 -8.10 18.05 10.98
N LEU A 60 -8.87 16.95 11.03
CA LEU A 60 -10.25 16.92 11.52
C LEU A 60 -10.38 16.26 12.90
N GLY A 61 -9.28 15.96 13.59
CA GLY A 61 -9.27 15.47 14.98
C GLY A 61 -9.79 14.03 15.18
N ALA A 62 -10.05 13.26 14.12
CA ALA A 62 -10.61 11.93 14.23
C ALA A 62 -9.53 10.88 14.55
N GLN A 63 -9.20 10.73 15.83
CA GLN A 63 -8.31 9.70 16.35
C GLN A 63 -8.96 8.31 16.21
N ASN A 64 -8.73 7.62 15.09
CA ASN A 64 -8.87 6.16 15.06
C ASN A 64 -7.50 5.53 15.36
N GLY A 65 -7.08 5.70 16.62
CA GLY A 65 -5.90 5.09 17.22
C GLY A 65 -6.20 3.66 17.68
N GLY A 66 -6.13 2.71 16.75
CA GLY A 66 -5.83 1.32 17.12
C GLY A 66 -4.31 1.11 17.12
N PRO A 67 -3.74 0.36 18.08
CA PRO A 67 -2.30 0.23 18.22
C PRO A 67 -1.66 -0.29 16.93
N PRO A 68 -0.41 0.12 16.63
CA PRO A 68 0.31 -0.45 15.51
C PRO A 68 0.62 -1.90 15.84
N LEU A 69 -0.10 -2.84 15.23
CA LEU A 69 0.42 -4.19 15.09
C LEU A 69 1.71 -4.05 14.28
N HIS A 70 2.84 -4.09 14.99
CA HIS A 70 4.13 -4.39 14.40
C HIS A 70 3.93 -5.69 13.63
N GLN A 71 3.81 -5.61 12.30
CA GLN A 71 4.00 -6.80 11.49
C GLN A 71 5.46 -7.20 11.70
N PRO A 72 5.75 -8.43 12.16
CA PRO A 72 7.11 -8.93 12.09
C PRO A 72 7.58 -8.79 10.64
N GLY A 73 8.84 -8.34 10.48
CA GLY A 73 9.45 -8.16 9.18
C GLY A 73 9.41 -9.44 8.33
N PRO A 74 9.79 -9.36 7.04
CA PRO A 74 9.78 -10.54 6.18
C PRO A 74 10.70 -11.60 6.77
N SER A 75 10.10 -12.68 7.29
CA SER A 75 10.79 -13.93 7.56
C SER A 75 11.24 -14.50 6.21
N HIS A 76 12.43 -14.10 5.76
CA HIS A 76 13.19 -14.91 4.83
C HIS A 76 13.99 -15.91 5.68
N PRO A 77 13.64 -17.20 5.68
CA PRO A 77 14.64 -18.24 5.55
C PRO A 77 14.84 -18.49 4.05
N ILE A 78 16.02 -18.11 3.58
CA ILE A 78 16.59 -18.68 2.37
C ILE A 78 16.84 -20.15 2.70
N ASN A 79 16.04 -21.04 2.13
CA ASN A 79 16.44 -22.43 1.90
C ASN A 79 16.12 -22.77 0.45
#